data_AF-A0A975B2E5-F1
#
_entry.id   AF-A0A975B2E5-F1
#
_cell.length_a   1.000
_cell.length_b   1.000
_cell.length_c   1.000
_cell.angle_alpha   90.00
_cell.angle_beta   90.00
_cell.angle_gamma   90.00
#
_symmetry.space_group_name_H-M   'P 1'
#
loop_
_entity.id
_entity.type
_entity.pdbx_description
1 polymer ?
#
loop_
_entity_poly.entity_id
_entity_poly.type
_entity_poly.pdbx_seq_one_letter_code
_entity_poly.pdbx_strand_id
1 'polypeptide(L)'
;MNKTKAKIYLFTDGSVSPQSKIGFGAYLLLDTLEVLPNELQKKIKVKRFKDSSSTKLELETLLWALNEESLINYKIEVYTDCQNIIGLKDRRERLEKNEYMTSKDKVIKNHELYKDFFKRLDILDCEFIKVKGHKKSSTKNKIDEIFTLVDRTTRKALRESVL
;
A
#
# COMPACT_ATOMS: atom_id res chain seq x y z
N MET A 1 12.34 29.76 6.58
CA MET A 1 13.25 28.59 6.71
C MET A 1 12.46 27.33 6.41
N ASN A 2 12.63 26.73 5.22
CA ASN A 2 12.03 25.44 4.92
C ASN A 2 12.79 24.37 5.71
N LYS A 3 12.25 23.95 6.86
CA LYS A 3 12.72 22.73 7.51
C LYS A 3 12.38 21.57 6.58
N THR A 4 13.38 20.87 6.05
CA THR A 4 13.19 19.62 5.33
C THR A 4 12.41 18.67 6.23
N LYS A 5 11.25 18.19 5.79
CA LYS A 5 10.47 17.18 6.53
C LYS A 5 11.35 15.94 6.72
N ALA A 6 11.29 15.34 7.90
CA ALA A 6 11.91 14.04 8.14
C ALA A 6 11.28 13.00 7.19
N LYS A 7 12.05 11.97 6.83
CA LYS A 7 11.60 10.93 5.90
C LYS A 7 11.08 9.71 6.68
N ILE A 8 10.00 9.11 6.18
CA ILE A 8 9.51 7.80 6.61
C ILE A 8 9.37 6.89 5.38
N TYR A 9 9.68 5.62 5.56
CA TYR A 9 9.48 4.56 4.58
C TYR A 9 8.22 3.76 4.97
N LEU A 10 7.27 3.69 4.06
CA LEU A 10 6.03 2.93 4.21
C LEU A 10 6.03 1.77 3.22
N PHE A 11 5.92 0.54 3.71
CA PHE A 11 5.77 -0.65 2.88
C PHE A 11 4.35 -1.19 3.05
N THR A 12 3.65 -1.50 1.97
CA THR A 12 2.28 -2.02 2.00
C THR A 12 2.10 -3.16 1.01
N ASP A 13 1.40 -4.20 1.43
CA ASP A 13 1.03 -5.31 0.54
C ASP A 13 -0.26 -6.00 1.02
N GLY A 14 -0.90 -6.79 0.17
CA GLY A 14 -2.13 -7.50 0.46
C GLY A 14 -2.23 -8.88 -0.18
N SER A 15 -2.84 -9.82 0.54
CA SER A 15 -3.15 -11.16 0.02
C SER A 15 -4.62 -11.49 0.24
N VAL A 16 -5.32 -11.91 -0.81
CA VAL A 16 -6.77 -12.20 -0.79
C VAL A 16 -7.06 -13.60 -1.32
N SER A 17 -8.01 -14.30 -0.71
CA SER A 17 -8.62 -15.50 -1.30
C SER A 17 -9.73 -15.08 -2.27
N PRO A 18 -9.63 -15.39 -3.56
CA PRO A 18 -10.70 -15.08 -4.52
C PRO A 18 -12.02 -15.80 -4.21
N GLN A 19 -11.96 -16.99 -3.60
CA GLN A 19 -13.14 -17.80 -3.27
C GLN A 19 -13.93 -17.18 -2.12
N SER A 20 -13.27 -16.85 -1.02
CA SER A 20 -13.95 -16.32 0.18
C SER A 20 -14.06 -14.80 0.19
N LYS A 21 -13.33 -14.10 -0.68
CA LYS A 21 -13.15 -12.64 -0.70
C LYS A 21 -12.61 -12.07 0.62
N ILE A 22 -12.05 -12.91 1.46
CA ILE A 22 -11.32 -12.52 2.67
C ILE A 22 -9.87 -12.25 2.25
N GLY A 23 -9.34 -11.12 2.71
CA GLY A 23 -7.95 -10.76 2.50
C GLY A 23 -7.28 -10.23 3.76
N PHE A 24 -5.97 -10.21 3.73
CA PHE A 24 -5.12 -9.66 4.77
C PHE A 24 -4.20 -8.63 4.15
N GLY A 25 -4.32 -7.40 4.63
CA GLY A 25 -3.39 -6.32 4.33
C GLY A 25 -2.34 -6.22 5.43
N ALA A 26 -1.12 -5.88 5.07
CA ALA A 26 -0.10 -5.54 6.03
C ALA A 26 0.63 -4.28 5.62
N TYR A 27 1.10 -3.54 6.61
CA TYR A 27 2.03 -2.45 6.37
C TYR A 27 3.11 -2.37 7.43
N LEU A 28 4.20 -1.68 7.06
CA LEU A 28 5.32 -1.41 7.93
C LEU A 28 5.79 0.04 7.74
N LEU A 29 5.91 0.77 8.83
CA LEU A 29 6.45 2.13 8.89
C LEU A 29 7.84 2.10 9.52
N LEU A 30 8.80 2.75 8.88
CA LEU A 30 10.18 2.87 9.36
C LEU A 30 10.69 4.30 9.18
N ASP A 31 11.42 4.81 10.16
CA ASP A 31 12.19 6.05 10.11
C ASP A 31 13.60 5.82 9.50
N THR A 32 14.11 4.59 9.58
CA THR A 32 15.36 4.14 8.96
C THR A 32 15.23 2.75 8.34
N LEU A 33 15.99 2.48 7.28
CA LEU A 33 16.06 1.16 6.65
C LEU A 33 17.05 0.21 7.38
N GLU A 34 17.87 0.74 8.28
CA GLU A 34 18.90 0.01 9.03
C GLU A 34 18.33 -0.70 10.27
N VAL A 35 17.33 -1.55 10.06
CA VAL A 35 16.67 -2.31 11.13
C VAL A 35 16.90 -3.81 10.94
N LEU A 36 17.10 -4.50 12.07
CA LEU A 36 17.31 -5.95 12.09
C LEU A 36 16.02 -6.70 11.71
N PRO A 37 16.10 -7.83 10.98
CA PRO A 37 14.93 -8.57 10.52
C PRO A 37 13.92 -8.95 11.62
N ASN A 38 14.40 -9.37 12.79
CA ASN A 38 13.55 -9.76 13.91
C ASN A 38 12.77 -8.58 14.50
N GLU A 39 13.31 -7.38 14.43
CA GLU A 39 12.63 -6.16 14.88
C GLU A 39 11.62 -5.66 13.85
N LEU A 40 11.95 -5.79 12.55
CA LEU A 40 11.02 -5.49 11.46
C LEU A 40 9.72 -6.29 11.63
N GLN A 41 9.82 -7.59 11.87
CA GLN A 41 8.64 -8.46 11.97
C GLN A 41 7.68 -8.06 13.09
N LYS A 42 8.21 -7.58 14.23
CA LYS A 42 7.39 -7.10 15.37
C LYS A 42 6.67 -5.78 15.07
N LYS A 43 7.17 -4.99 14.11
CA LYS A 43 6.61 -3.69 13.72
C LYS A 43 5.57 -3.80 12.61
N ILE A 44 5.44 -4.95 11.93
CA ILE A 44 4.45 -5.14 10.87
C ILE A 44 3.05 -5.16 11.48
N LYS A 45 2.19 -4.25 11.01
CA LYS A 45 0.78 -4.23 11.35
C LYS A 45 0.01 -5.03 10.30
N VAL A 46 -0.86 -5.93 10.75
CA VAL A 46 -1.67 -6.80 9.89
C VAL A 46 -3.14 -6.60 10.20
N LYS A 47 -3.98 -6.54 9.16
CA LYS A 47 -5.43 -6.39 9.30
C LYS A 47 -6.17 -7.28 8.32
N ARG A 48 -7.26 -7.89 8.80
CA ARG A 48 -8.20 -8.66 7.98
C ARG A 48 -9.21 -7.73 7.31
N PHE A 49 -9.50 -7.99 6.04
CA PHE A 49 -10.49 -7.32 5.22
C PHE A 49 -11.48 -8.36 4.69
N LYS A 50 -12.75 -7.98 4.57
CA LYS A 50 -13.83 -8.80 3.99
C LYS A 50 -14.30 -8.18 2.68
N ASP A 51 -14.91 -8.98 1.82
CA ASP A 51 -15.49 -8.55 0.54
C ASP A 51 -14.50 -7.75 -0.32
N SER A 52 -13.25 -8.22 -0.34
CA SER A 52 -12.17 -7.58 -1.08
C SER A 52 -11.74 -8.39 -2.30
N SER A 53 -10.91 -7.76 -3.12
CA SER A 53 -10.26 -8.34 -4.31
C SER A 53 -8.85 -7.78 -4.37
N SER A 54 -7.90 -8.39 -5.09
CA SER A 54 -6.49 -8.00 -5.01
C SER A 54 -6.29 -6.49 -5.15
N THR A 55 -6.77 -5.87 -6.23
CA THR A 55 -6.65 -4.41 -6.43
C THR A 55 -7.39 -3.56 -5.38
N LYS A 56 -8.52 -4.05 -4.84
CA LYS A 56 -9.26 -3.36 -3.79
C LYS A 56 -8.48 -3.41 -2.47
N LEU A 57 -7.98 -4.60 -2.10
CA LEU A 57 -7.24 -4.86 -0.88
C LEU A 57 -5.94 -4.05 -0.82
N GLU A 58 -5.19 -3.99 -1.92
CA GLU A 58 -3.97 -3.16 -1.99
C GLU A 58 -4.28 -1.71 -1.63
N LEU A 59 -5.35 -1.16 -2.21
CA LEU A 59 -5.73 0.23 -1.98
C LEU A 59 -6.31 0.45 -0.57
N GLU A 60 -7.12 -0.48 -0.06
CA GLU A 60 -7.63 -0.46 1.31
C GLU A 60 -6.50 -0.52 2.34
N THR A 61 -5.48 -1.34 2.09
CA THR A 61 -4.30 -1.50 2.96
C THR A 61 -3.46 -0.23 2.96
N LEU A 62 -3.23 0.35 1.79
CA LEU A 62 -2.53 1.63 1.69
C LEU A 62 -3.29 2.75 2.42
N LEU A 63 -4.60 2.89 2.19
CA LEU A 63 -5.42 3.89 2.88
C LEU A 63 -5.42 3.70 4.39
N TRP A 64 -5.47 2.45 4.85
CA TRP A 64 -5.35 2.14 6.27
C TRP A 64 -4.01 2.63 6.84
N ALA A 65 -2.89 2.41 6.13
CA ALA A 65 -1.59 2.89 6.56
C ALA A 65 -1.46 4.42 6.51
N LEU A 66 -1.92 5.04 5.42
CA LEU A 66 -1.88 6.50 5.25
C LEU A 66 -2.77 7.23 6.25
N ASN A 67 -3.74 6.55 6.88
CA ASN A 67 -4.60 7.14 7.90
C ASN A 67 -3.93 7.37 9.26
N GLU A 68 -2.69 6.93 9.47
CA GLU A 68 -1.93 7.23 10.68
C GLU A 68 -1.62 8.74 10.77
N GLU A 69 -2.11 9.42 11.82
CA GLU A 69 -1.97 10.87 12.00
C GLU A 69 -0.51 11.33 12.11
N SER A 70 0.38 10.45 12.59
CA SER A 70 1.81 10.71 12.73
C SER A 70 2.50 11.06 11.42
N LEU A 71 1.91 10.75 10.27
CA LEU A 71 2.51 10.91 8.95
C LEU A 71 2.51 12.34 8.39
N ILE A 72 1.69 13.26 8.91
CA ILE A 72 1.45 14.60 8.34
C ILE A 72 2.75 15.42 8.20
N ASN A 73 3.69 15.27 9.14
CA ASN A 73 4.92 16.04 9.21
C ASN A 73 6.11 15.40 8.48
N TYR A 74 5.89 14.27 7.80
CA TYR A 74 6.94 13.53 7.11
C TYR A 74 6.83 13.61 5.59
N LYS A 75 7.96 13.44 4.92
CA LYS A 75 7.99 12.98 3.52
C LYS A 75 7.93 11.45 3.54
N ILE A 76 6.97 10.86 2.84
CA ILE A 76 6.66 9.44 2.92
C ILE A 76 7.05 8.77 1.60
N GLU A 77 8.01 7.86 1.64
CA GLU A 77 8.30 6.97 0.51
C GLU A 77 7.47 5.71 0.64
N VAL A 78 6.49 5.54 -0.24
CA VAL A 78 5.56 4.43 -0.26
C VAL A 78 6.02 3.36 -1.24
N TYR A 79 6.31 2.17 -0.72
CA TYR A 79 6.77 1.00 -1.46
C TYR A 79 5.64 -0.02 -1.60
N THR A 80 5.25 -0.27 -2.85
CA THR A 80 4.24 -1.26 -3.24
C THR A 80 4.59 -1.84 -4.61
N ASP A 81 4.17 -3.07 -4.91
CA ASP A 81 4.26 -3.64 -6.26
C ASP A 81 2.97 -3.40 -7.08
N CYS A 82 1.92 -2.83 -6.46
CA CYS A 82 0.61 -2.63 -7.06
C CYS A 82 0.64 -1.57 -8.17
N GLN A 83 0.64 -2.04 -9.42
CA GLN A 83 0.64 -1.15 -10.60
C GLN A 83 -0.55 -0.18 -10.61
N ASN A 84 -1.71 -0.57 -10.07
CA ASN A 84 -2.87 0.32 -10.00
C ASN A 84 -2.60 1.54 -9.12
N ILE A 85 -1.92 1.37 -7.97
CA ILE A 85 -1.55 2.47 -7.07
C ILE A 85 -0.53 3.39 -7.75
N ILE A 86 0.52 2.80 -8.33
CA ILE A 86 1.60 3.56 -8.99
C ILE A 86 1.06 4.50 -10.07
N GLY A 87 0.14 4.02 -10.91
CA GLY A 87 -0.45 4.83 -11.97
C GLY A 87 -1.67 5.68 -11.56
N LEU A 88 -2.09 5.66 -10.29
CA LEU A 88 -3.34 6.31 -9.88
C LEU A 88 -3.24 7.83 -9.89
N LYS A 89 -2.08 8.37 -9.48
CA LYS A 89 -1.80 9.81 -9.47
C LYS A 89 -1.93 10.41 -10.87
N ASP A 90 -1.33 9.78 -11.88
CA ASP A 90 -1.36 10.23 -13.28
C ASP A 90 -2.77 10.17 -13.88
N ARG A 91 -3.66 9.37 -13.29
CA ARG A 91 -5.05 9.22 -13.74
C ARG A 91 -6.02 10.17 -13.03
N ARG A 92 -5.58 10.92 -12.01
CA ARG A 92 -6.45 11.73 -11.14
C ARG A 92 -7.32 12.69 -11.94
N GLU A 93 -6.70 13.54 -12.74
CA GLU A 93 -7.40 14.58 -13.51
C GLU A 93 -8.51 13.98 -14.38
N ARG A 94 -8.20 12.91 -15.11
CA ARG A 94 -9.18 12.21 -15.96
C ARG A 94 -10.30 11.57 -15.15
N LEU A 95 -9.98 10.96 -14.00
CA LEU A 95 -10.96 10.32 -13.14
C LEU A 95 -11.94 11.34 -12.56
N GLU A 96 -11.43 12.48 -12.07
CA GLU A 96 -12.23 13.56 -11.50
C GLU A 96 -13.07 14.25 -12.59
N LYS A 97 -12.47 14.58 -13.75
CA LYS A 97 -13.17 15.23 -14.87
C LYS A 97 -14.37 14.44 -15.39
N ASN A 98 -14.25 13.11 -15.41
CA ASN A 98 -15.31 12.23 -15.89
C ASN A 98 -16.20 11.71 -14.74
N GLU A 99 -16.13 12.33 -13.55
CA GLU A 99 -16.94 11.94 -12.38
C GLU A 99 -16.83 10.45 -12.03
N TYR A 100 -15.65 9.87 -12.26
CA TYR A 100 -15.37 8.44 -12.08
C TYR A 100 -16.26 7.52 -12.91
N MET A 101 -16.73 7.97 -14.07
CA MET A 101 -17.49 7.19 -15.04
C MET A 101 -16.58 6.62 -16.14
N THR A 102 -16.93 5.43 -16.62
CA THR A 102 -16.36 4.84 -17.84
C THR A 102 -16.99 5.47 -19.08
N SER A 103 -16.40 5.28 -20.25
CA SER A 103 -16.97 5.73 -21.54
C SER A 103 -18.31 5.06 -21.92
N LYS A 104 -18.79 4.11 -21.11
CA LYS A 104 -20.08 3.43 -21.27
C LYS A 104 -21.06 3.82 -20.15
N ASP A 105 -20.84 4.97 -19.52
CA ASP A 105 -21.66 5.50 -18.42
C ASP A 105 -21.84 4.56 -17.23
N LYS A 106 -20.86 3.70 -16.99
CA LYS A 106 -20.78 2.89 -15.77
C LYS A 106 -19.81 3.48 -14.79
N VAL A 107 -20.20 3.50 -13.51
CA VAL A 107 -19.33 3.90 -12.40
C VAL A 107 -18.10 3.00 -12.33
N ILE A 108 -16.91 3.60 -12.21
CA ILE A 108 -15.66 2.88 -12.09
C ILE A 108 -15.62 2.13 -10.75
N LYS A 109 -15.20 0.86 -10.80
CA LYS A 109 -15.02 0.04 -9.61
C LYS A 109 -13.98 0.69 -8.68
N ASN A 110 -14.26 0.67 -7.37
CA ASN A 110 -13.42 1.25 -6.31
C ASN A 110 -13.27 2.78 -6.38
N HIS A 111 -14.12 3.52 -7.11
CA HIS A 111 -14.03 4.98 -7.21
C HIS A 111 -14.02 5.71 -5.86
N GLU A 112 -14.80 5.25 -4.86
CA GLU A 112 -14.76 5.85 -3.51
C GLU A 112 -13.38 5.73 -2.86
N LEU A 113 -12.70 4.57 -3.01
CA LEU A 113 -11.33 4.42 -2.53
C LEU A 113 -10.35 5.32 -3.30
N TYR A 114 -10.60 5.58 -4.59
CA TYR A 114 -9.78 6.54 -5.36
C TYR A 114 -9.98 7.96 -4.84
N LYS A 115 -11.22 8.37 -4.54
CA LYS A 115 -11.52 9.67 -3.92
C LYS A 115 -10.79 9.82 -2.59
N ASP A 116 -10.87 8.81 -1.72
CA ASP A 116 -10.19 8.85 -0.42
C ASP A 116 -8.67 8.87 -0.57
N PHE A 117 -8.12 8.13 -1.53
CA PHE A 117 -6.69 8.16 -1.84
C PHE A 117 -6.23 9.56 -2.22
N PHE A 118 -6.94 10.23 -3.11
CA PHE A 118 -6.60 11.59 -3.53
C PHE A 118 -6.72 12.60 -2.38
N LYS A 119 -7.77 12.52 -1.56
CA LYS A 119 -7.89 13.35 -0.34
C LYS A 119 -6.72 13.17 0.61
N ARG A 120 -6.22 11.93 0.77
CA ARG A 120 -5.04 11.68 1.60
C ARG A 120 -3.77 12.29 0.98
N LEU A 121 -3.63 12.23 -0.34
CA LEU A 121 -2.48 12.83 -1.04
C LEU A 121 -2.49 14.36 -1.05
N ASP A 122 -3.66 14.98 -0.89
CA ASP A 122 -3.75 16.44 -0.74
C ASP A 122 -3.18 16.92 0.61
N ILE A 123 -3.11 16.03 1.59
CA ILE A 123 -2.65 16.32 2.96
C ILE A 123 -1.20 15.82 3.18
N LEU A 124 -0.87 14.66 2.62
CA LEU A 124 0.39 13.97 2.86
C LEU A 124 1.40 14.18 1.72
N ASP A 125 2.67 14.31 2.07
CA ASP A 125 3.77 14.38 1.10
C ASP A 125 4.26 12.96 0.76
N CYS A 126 3.58 12.31 -0.19
CA CYS A 126 3.86 10.94 -0.60
C CYS A 126 4.61 10.84 -1.94
N GLU A 127 5.65 10.03 -1.96
CA GLU A 127 6.36 9.56 -3.16
C GLU A 127 6.15 8.06 -3.32
N PHE A 128 5.60 7.63 -4.45
CA PHE A 128 5.27 6.23 -4.71
C PHE A 128 6.37 5.54 -5.51
N ILE A 129 6.95 4.49 -4.96
CA ILE A 129 8.05 3.72 -5.55
C ILE A 129 7.59 2.29 -5.81
N LYS A 130 7.63 1.90 -7.08
CA LYS A 130 7.26 0.53 -7.47
C LYS A 130 8.36 -0.46 -7.09
N VAL A 131 8.03 -1.43 -6.26
CA VAL A 131 8.89 -2.60 -6.03
C VAL A 131 8.65 -3.62 -7.15
N LYS A 132 9.74 -4.18 -7.71
CA LYS A 132 9.61 -5.27 -8.69
C LYS A 132 9.37 -6.57 -7.94
N GLY A 133 8.22 -7.20 -8.18
CA GLY A 133 7.93 -8.53 -7.65
C GLY A 133 8.95 -9.57 -8.08
N HIS A 134 9.15 -10.58 -7.22
CA HIS A 134 9.83 -11.85 -7.54
C HIS A 134 11.27 -11.74 -8.08
N LYS A 135 12.10 -10.84 -7.53
CA LYS A 135 13.56 -10.86 -7.77
C LYS A 135 14.22 -12.11 -7.17
N LYS A 136 15.26 -12.63 -7.84
CA LYS A 136 16.15 -13.68 -7.30
C LYS A 136 16.80 -13.19 -6.02
N SER A 137 16.95 -14.06 -5.02
CA SER A 137 17.47 -13.69 -3.69
C SER A 137 18.84 -13.02 -3.75
N SER A 138 19.72 -13.46 -4.65
CA SER A 138 21.06 -12.89 -4.85
C SER A 138 21.08 -11.47 -5.44
N THR A 139 19.92 -10.97 -5.89
CA THR A 139 19.78 -9.64 -6.51
C THR A 139 18.91 -8.69 -5.70
N LYS A 140 18.43 -9.13 -4.53
CA LYS A 140 17.59 -8.33 -3.66
C LYS A 140 18.45 -7.31 -2.92
N ASN A 141 17.96 -6.07 -2.88
CA ASN A 141 18.48 -5.06 -1.97
C ASN A 141 17.63 -5.03 -0.68
N LYS A 142 18.00 -4.14 0.24
CA LYS A 142 17.29 -3.98 1.52
C LYS A 142 15.79 -3.69 1.38
N ILE A 143 15.40 -2.88 0.39
CA ILE A 143 13.99 -2.59 0.08
C ILE A 143 13.25 -3.87 -0.32
N ASP A 144 13.85 -4.66 -1.22
CA ASP A 144 13.25 -5.92 -1.68
C ASP A 144 13.11 -6.93 -0.53
N GLU A 145 14.07 -6.97 0.41
CA GLU A 145 14.03 -7.82 1.60
C GLU A 145 12.91 -7.42 2.57
N ILE A 146 12.81 -6.11 2.89
CA ILE A 146 11.76 -5.58 3.77
C ILE A 146 10.38 -5.81 3.13
N PHE A 147 10.23 -5.51 1.84
CA PHE A 147 8.98 -5.73 1.12
C PHE A 147 8.60 -7.23 1.12
N THR A 148 9.57 -8.12 0.89
CA THR A 148 9.34 -9.58 0.96
C THR A 148 8.83 -10.02 2.33
N LEU A 149 9.24 -9.36 3.41
CA LEU A 149 8.76 -9.67 4.75
C LEU A 149 7.28 -9.28 4.92
N VAL A 150 6.88 -8.10 4.42
CA VAL A 150 5.48 -7.65 4.43
C VAL A 150 4.59 -8.59 3.60
N ASP A 151 4.99 -8.93 2.38
CA ASP A 151 4.27 -9.88 1.50
C ASP A 151 4.17 -11.29 2.10
N ARG A 152 5.26 -11.81 2.67
CA ARG A 152 5.19 -13.11 3.37
C ARG A 152 4.22 -13.08 4.54
N THR A 153 4.10 -11.94 5.22
CA THR A 153 3.23 -11.77 6.38
C THR A 153 1.76 -11.81 5.97
N THR A 154 1.36 -11.11 4.91
CA THR A 154 -0.02 -11.15 4.39
C THR A 154 -0.40 -12.55 3.93
N ARG A 155 0.48 -13.23 3.18
CA ARG A 155 0.26 -14.61 2.71
C ARG A 155 0.20 -15.62 3.84
N LYS A 156 1.02 -15.45 4.89
CA LYS A 156 0.97 -16.30 6.08
C LYS A 156 -0.38 -16.14 6.81
N ALA A 157 -0.79 -14.89 7.07
CA ALA A 157 -2.07 -14.60 7.74
C ALA A 157 -3.26 -15.15 6.95
N LEU A 158 -3.26 -15.02 5.61
CA LEU A 158 -4.31 -15.60 4.78
C LEU A 158 -4.35 -17.13 4.89
N ARG A 159 -3.20 -17.81 4.81
CA ARG A 159 -3.14 -19.29 4.92
C ARG A 159 -3.63 -19.77 6.29
N GLU A 160 -3.22 -19.11 7.36
CA GLU A 160 -3.64 -19.44 8.73
C GLU A 160 -5.13 -19.18 8.98
N SER A 161 -5.78 -18.31 8.20
CA SER A 161 -7.22 -18.06 8.32
C SER A 161 -8.12 -19.09 7.64
N VAL A 162 -7.54 -19.98 6.83
CA VAL A 162 -8.23 -21.04 6.07
C VAL A 162 -8.03 -22.42 6.72
N LEU A 163 -7.08 -22.52 7.65
CA LEU A 163 -6.89 -23.67 8.54
C LEU A 163 -7.89 -23.61 9.70
#